data_AF-A0AAU2ZAV1-F1
#
_entry.id   AF-A0AAU2ZAV1-F1
#
_cell.length_a   1.000
_cell.length_b   1.000
_cell.length_c   1.000
_cell.angle_alpha   90.00
_cell.angle_beta   90.00
_cell.angle_gamma   90.00
#
_symmetry.space_group_name_H-M   'P 1'
#
loop_
_entity.id
_entity.type
_entity.pdbx_description
1 polymer ?
#
loop_
_entity_poly.entity_id
_entity_poly.type
_entity_poly.pdbx_seq_one_letter_code
_entity_poly.pdbx_strand_id
1 'polypeptide(L)' 'MSMTRRLCPAIAEQSYGPVIAAITELLDAGKKDGSIRPDADPGDFLQLTGALWRAAAGPEDRAPHMLALILDGLRTHR' A
#
# COMPACT_ATOMS: atom_id res chain seq x y z
N MET A 1 2.81 22.35 33.28
CA MET A 1 3.16 20.91 33.32
C MET A 1 2.63 20.29 32.03
N SER A 2 3.40 20.41 30.95
CA SER A 2 3.01 19.98 29.60
C SER A 2 3.36 18.51 29.40
N MET A 3 2.36 17.68 29.14
CA MET A 3 2.56 16.30 28.72
C MET A 3 1.87 16.08 27.37
N THR A 4 2.36 16.78 26.35
CA THR A 4 2.00 16.48 24.95
C THR A 4 2.78 15.23 24.55
N ARG A 5 2.16 14.08 24.78
CA ARG A 5 2.60 12.75 24.36
C ARG A 5 2.67 12.71 22.82
N ARG A 6 3.76 13.21 22.22
CA ARG A 6 4.10 12.99 20.81
C ARG A 6 4.52 11.52 20.65
N LEU A 7 3.56 10.64 20.37
CA LEU A 7 3.87 9.23 20.10
C LEU A 7 3.65 8.78 18.65
N CYS A 8 3.25 9.65 17.73
CA CYS A 8 2.69 9.18 16.44
C CYS A 8 3.52 9.40 15.15
N PRO A 9 4.87 9.39 15.18
CA PRO A 9 5.62 8.96 13.97
C PRO A 9 6.37 7.63 14.17
N ALA A 10 7.07 7.48 15.29
CA ALA A 10 7.97 6.35 15.53
C ALA A 10 7.26 4.99 15.63
N ILE A 11 6.00 4.95 16.12
CA ILE A 11 5.21 3.69 16.16
C ILE A 11 4.81 3.26 14.75
N ALA A 12 4.48 4.21 13.87
CA ALA A 12 4.14 3.92 12.48
C ALA A 12 5.38 3.38 11.73
N GLU A 13 6.55 4.00 11.90
CA GLU A 13 7.80 3.53 11.30
C GLU A 13 8.18 2.11 11.77
N GLN A 14 8.04 1.81 13.07
CA GLN A 14 8.36 0.47 13.61
C GLN A 14 7.36 -0.61 13.20
N SER A 15 6.10 -0.28 12.93
CA SER A 15 5.07 -1.27 12.57
C SER A 15 4.95 -1.51 11.07
N TYR A 16 5.20 -0.48 10.24
CA TYR A 16 5.05 -0.57 8.79
C TYR A 16 6.36 -0.79 8.04
N GLY A 17 7.53 -0.58 8.66
CA GLY A 17 8.83 -0.79 8.02
C GLY A 17 9.00 -2.17 7.36
N PRO A 18 8.73 -3.29 8.06
CA PRO A 18 8.80 -4.62 7.45
C PRO A 18 7.79 -4.84 6.32
N VAL A 19 6.59 -4.25 6.42
CA VAL A 19 5.54 -4.36 5.40
C VAL A 19 5.94 -3.61 4.14
N ILE A 20 6.45 -2.38 4.28
CA ILE A 20 6.96 -1.59 3.17
C ILE A 20 8.13 -2.32 2.51
N ALA A 21 9.05 -2.92 3.27
CA ALA A 21 10.16 -3.69 2.72
C ALA A 21 9.69 -4.88 1.85
N ALA A 22 8.67 -5.62 2.32
CA ALA A 22 8.08 -6.71 1.55
C ALA A 22 7.39 -6.21 0.27
N ILE A 23 6.65 -5.11 0.34
CA ILE A 23 6.03 -4.48 -0.84
C ILE A 23 7.12 -4.05 -1.82
N THR A 24 8.20 -3.42 -1.35
CA THR A 24 9.34 -3.02 -2.18
C THR A 24 9.93 -4.21 -2.93
N GLU A 25 10.15 -5.34 -2.26
CA GLU A 25 10.69 -6.54 -2.90
C GLU A 25 9.79 -7.05 -4.04
N LEU A 26 8.48 -7.10 -3.81
CA LEU A 26 7.50 -7.50 -4.83
C LEU A 26 7.46 -6.52 -6.01
N LEU A 27 7.41 -5.22 -5.74
CA LEU A 27 7.39 -4.20 -6.79
C LEU A 27 8.69 -4.19 -7.59
N ASP A 28 9.85 -4.36 -6.95
CA ASP A 28 11.14 -4.41 -7.62
C ASP A 28 11.28 -5.64 -8.52
N ALA A 29 10.77 -6.79 -8.10
CA ALA A 29 10.71 -7.97 -8.96
C ALA A 29 9.85 -7.71 -10.22
N GLY A 30 8.65 -7.16 -10.04
CA GLY A 30 7.76 -6.85 -11.16
C GLY A 30 8.27 -5.73 -12.07
N LYS A 31 9.03 -4.76 -11.54
CA LYS A 31 9.71 -3.75 -12.36
C LYS A 31 10.82 -4.38 -13.20
N LYS A 32 11.58 -5.33 -12.64
CA LYS A 32 12.67 -6.04 -13.34
C LYS A 32 12.14 -6.94 -14.45
N ASP A 33 11.01 -7.61 -14.25
CA ASP A 33 10.40 -8.47 -15.27
C ASP A 33 9.47 -7.72 -16.25
N GLY A 34 9.19 -6.45 -15.98
CA GLY A 34 8.38 -5.57 -16.82
C GLY A 34 6.87 -5.71 -16.63
N SER A 35 6.41 -6.49 -15.67
CA SER A 35 4.99 -6.62 -15.32
C SER A 35 4.44 -5.42 -14.55
N ILE A 36 5.30 -4.70 -13.81
CA ILE A 36 4.94 -3.51 -13.02
C ILE A 36 5.59 -2.26 -13.61
N ARG A 37 4.82 -1.17 -13.66
CA ARG A 37 5.28 0.15 -14.13
C ARG A 37 6.50 0.65 -13.32
N PRO A 38 7.49 1.27 -13.97
CA PRO A 38 8.78 1.61 -13.33
C PRO A 38 8.65 2.63 -12.19
N ASP A 39 7.61 3.47 -12.22
CA ASP A 39 7.33 4.53 -11.26
C ASP A 39 6.39 4.08 -10.11
N ALA A 40 6.05 2.79 -10.00
CA ALA A 40 5.27 2.30 -8.87
C ALA A 40 6.01 2.49 -7.53
N ASP A 41 5.37 3.16 -6.56
CA ASP A 41 5.93 3.41 -5.23
C ASP A 41 5.30 2.48 -4.17
N PRO A 42 6.10 1.84 -3.30
CA PRO A 42 5.59 0.94 -2.25
C PRO A 42 4.76 1.67 -1.19
N GLY A 43 5.05 2.94 -0.91
CA GLY A 43 4.29 3.78 0.01
C GLY A 43 2.90 4.11 -0.55
N ASP A 44 2.82 4.47 -1.83
CA ASP A 44 1.54 4.69 -2.51
C ASP A 44 0.67 3.44 -2.50
N PHE A 45 1.25 2.27 -2.81
CA PHE A 45 0.55 0.99 -2.76
C PHE A 45 0.02 0.68 -1.35
N LEU A 46 0.84 0.88 -0.30
CA LEU A 46 0.43 0.68 1.09
C LEU A 46 -0.74 1.62 1.46
N GLN A 47 -0.69 2.88 1.04
CA GLN A 47 -1.73 3.86 1.35
C GLN A 47 -3.05 3.54 0.64
N LEU A 48 -3.00 3.12 -0.63
CA LEU A 48 -4.19 2.73 -1.39
C LEU A 48 -4.85 1.47 -0.79
N THR A 49 -4.05 0.46 -0.44
CA THR A 49 -4.55 -0.78 0.15
C THR A 49 -5.03 -0.58 1.59
N GLY A 50 -4.45 0.35 2.34
CA GLY A 50 -4.89 0.75 3.68
C GLY A 50 -6.31 1.35 3.73
N ALA A 51 -6.89 1.75 2.60
CA ALA A 51 -8.28 2.22 2.52
C ALA A 51 -9.32 1.09 2.37
N LEU A 52 -8.90 -0.14 2.03
CA LEU A 52 -9.80 -1.23 1.65
C LEU A 52 -10.70 -1.72 2.79
N TRP A 53 -10.29 -1.59 4.05
CA TRP A 53 -11.14 -1.98 5.19
C TRP A 53 -12.45 -1.18 5.24
N ARG A 54 -12.47 0.07 4.74
CA ARG A 54 -13.70 0.86 4.63
C ARG A 54 -14.58 0.36 3.49
N ALA A 55 -13.98 -0.15 2.42
CA ALA A 55 -14.71 -0.72 1.28
C ALA A 55 -15.41 -2.03 1.64
N ALA A 56 -14.83 -2.81 2.56
CA ALA A 56 -15.42 -4.05 3.08
C ALA A 56 -16.55 -3.82 4.10
N ALA A 57 -16.61 -2.64 4.72
CA ALA A 57 -17.61 -2.30 5.76
C ALA A 57 -18.96 -1.82 5.19
N GLY A 58 -19.09 -1.74 3.86
CA GLY A 58 -20.33 -1.34 3.19
C GLY A 58 -21.37 -2.46 3.12
N PRO A 59 -22.57 -2.17 2.57
CA PRO A 59 -23.59 -3.20 2.32
C PRO A 59 -23.16 -4.27 1.31
N GLU A 60 -22.14 -3.97 0.50
CA GLU A 60 -21.45 -4.91 -0.38
C GLU A 60 -19.94 -4.82 -0.10
N ASP A 61 -19.26 -5.97 -0.04
CA ASP A 61 -17.81 -6.00 0.07
C ASP A 61 -17.15 -5.62 -1.27
N ARG A 62 -16.75 -4.35 -1.38
CA ARG A 62 -16.08 -3.82 -2.57
C ARG A 62 -14.57 -3.94 -2.50
N ALA A 63 -13.99 -4.45 -1.41
CA ALA A 63 -12.54 -4.53 -1.26
C ALA A 63 -11.87 -5.37 -2.35
N PRO A 64 -12.41 -6.53 -2.79
CA PRO A 64 -11.82 -7.32 -3.87
C PRO A 64 -11.77 -6.56 -5.20
N HIS A 65 -12.85 -5.86 -5.56
CA HIS A 65 -12.90 -5.08 -6.80
C HIS A 65 -11.94 -3.89 -6.75
N MET A 66 -11.90 -3.16 -5.63
CA MET A 66 -10.96 -2.04 -5.47
C MET A 66 -9.50 -2.50 -5.49
N LEU A 67 -9.18 -3.65 -4.90
CA LEU A 67 -7.84 -4.24 -5.01
C LEU A 67 -7.50 -4.57 -6.47
N ALA A 68 -8.43 -5.14 -7.24
CA ALA A 68 -8.22 -5.40 -8.66
C ALA A 68 -7.89 -4.12 -9.44
N LEU A 69 -8.59 -3.01 -9.19
CA LEU A 69 -8.29 -1.71 -9.80
C LEU A 69 -6.90 -1.19 -9.43
N ILE A 70 -6.49 -1.34 -8.16
CA ILE A 70 -5.14 -0.96 -7.72
C ILE A 70 -4.08 -1.79 -8.44
N LEU A 71 -4.27 -3.11 -8.52
CA LEU A 71 -3.35 -4.02 -9.20
C LEU A 71 -3.30 -3.77 -10.72
N ASP A 72 -4.44 -3.49 -11.34
CA ASP A 72 -4.51 -3.12 -12.76
C ASP A 72 -3.73 -1.83 -13.04
N GLY A 73 -3.81 -0.84 -12.15
CA GLY A 73 -3.05 0.41 -12.26
C GLY A 73 -1.54 0.28 -12.09
N LEU A 74 -1.06 -0.85 -11.53
CA LEU A 74 0.38 -1.17 -11.45
C LEU A 74 0.93 -1.76 -12.74
N ARG A 75 0.08 -2.30 -13.63
CA ARG A 75 0.53 -2.98 -14.84
C ARG A 75 1.16 -1.99 -15.81
N THR A 76 2.15 -2.46 -16.57
CA THR A 76 2.66 -1.73 -17.73
C THR A 76 1.59 -1.68 -18.82
N HIS A 77 1.12 -0.48 -19.16
CA HIS A 77 0.29 -0.29 -20.35
C HIS A 77 1.23 -0.20 -21.56
N ARG A 78 1.09 -1.16 -22.49
CA ARG A 78 1.84 -1.21 -23.74
C ARG A 78 1.08 -0.50 -24.85
#